data_AF-A0A451B6V0-F1
#
_entry.id   AF-A0A451B6V0-F1
#
_cell.length_a   1.000
_cell.length_b   1.000
_cell.length_c   1.000
_cell.angle_alpha   90.00
_cell.angle_beta   90.00
_cell.angle_gamma   90.00
#
_symmetry.space_group_name_H-M   'P 1'
#
loop_
_entity.id
_entity.type
_entity.pdbx_description
1 polymer ?
#
loop_
_entity_poly.entity_id
_entity_poly.type
_entity_poly.pdbx_seq_one_letter_code
_entity_poly.pdbx_strand_id
1 'polypeptide(L)'
;ERYGQDLEANLADLSGRLKRMGYHPQPKRRSYIPKAGSEKGRPLGISCFEDKLVELAVKNVLEPICEEYFEDSSYGYRPQHSQHQCLAKLGETIQQKRVNHVVEADIRSFFNK
;
A
#
# COMPACT_ATOMS: atom_id res chain seq x y z
N GLU A 1 -25.14 1.26 1.60
CA GLU A 1 -24.36 1.91 0.50
C GLU A 1 -25.04 1.60 -0.83
N ARG A 2 -25.20 2.58 -1.72
CA ARG A 2 -25.92 2.42 -3.00
C ARG A 2 -25.32 1.34 -3.91
N TYR A 3 -24.00 1.15 -3.86
CA TYR A 3 -23.30 0.15 -4.69
C TYR A 3 -23.69 -1.30 -4.35
N GLY A 4 -23.95 -1.58 -3.07
CA GLY A 4 -24.33 -2.92 -2.61
C GLY A 4 -25.78 -3.30 -2.91
N GLN A 5 -26.62 -2.35 -3.37
CA GLN A 5 -28.02 -2.63 -3.72
C GLN A 5 -28.13 -3.48 -4.99
N ASP A 6 -27.29 -3.18 -5.99
CA ASP A 6 -27.22 -3.92 -7.26
C ASP A 6 -25.83 -4.57 -7.42
N LEU A 7 -25.33 -5.22 -6.36
CA LEU A 7 -23.94 -5.68 -6.26
C LEU A 7 -23.53 -6.56 -7.46
N GLU A 8 -24.33 -7.58 -7.79
CA GLU A 8 -24.00 -8.52 -8.85
C GLU A 8 -23.94 -7.84 -10.23
N ALA A 9 -24.91 -6.97 -10.53
CA ALA A 9 -24.95 -6.23 -11.78
C ALA A 9 -23.76 -5.26 -11.90
N ASN A 10 -23.42 -4.55 -10.82
CA ASN A 10 -22.28 -3.64 -10.78
C ASN A 10 -20.95 -4.39 -10.99
N LEU A 11 -20.77 -5.55 -10.34
CA LEU A 11 -19.57 -6.38 -10.51
C LEU A 11 -19.47 -6.97 -11.93
N ALA A 12 -20.59 -7.40 -12.51
CA ALA A 12 -20.63 -7.91 -13.87
C ALA A 12 -20.24 -6.82 -14.88
N ASP A 13 -20.77 -5.59 -14.73
CA ASP A 13 -20.39 -4.46 -15.58
C ASP A 13 -18.90 -4.10 -15.42
N LEU A 14 -18.39 -3.99 -14.18
CA LEU A 14 -17.00 -3.69 -13.90
C LEU A 14 -16.06 -4.73 -14.53
N SER A 15 -16.37 -6.02 -14.35
CA SER A 15 -15.62 -7.11 -14.99
C SER A 15 -15.65 -6.99 -16.51
N GLY A 16 -16.82 -6.69 -17.08
CA GLY A 16 -16.99 -6.44 -18.51
C GLY A 16 -16.13 -5.28 -19.00
N ARG A 17 -16.07 -4.17 -18.26
CA ARG A 17 -15.24 -2.99 -18.56
C ARG A 17 -13.75 -3.33 -18.54
N LEU A 18 -13.30 -4.09 -17.55
CA LEU A 18 -11.90 -4.52 -17.44
C LEU A 18 -11.49 -5.41 -18.62
N LYS A 19 -12.30 -6.43 -18.95
CA LYS A 19 -12.00 -7.37 -20.05
C LYS A 19 -11.87 -6.69 -21.41
N ARG A 20 -12.66 -5.65 -21.66
CA ARG A 20 -12.63 -4.86 -22.91
C ARG A 20 -11.64 -3.68 -22.87
N MET A 21 -10.79 -3.61 -21.84
CA MET A 21 -9.85 -2.49 -21.63
C MET A 21 -10.53 -1.11 -21.57
N GLY A 22 -11.81 -1.07 -21.17
CA GLY A 22 -12.62 0.15 -21.09
C GLY A 22 -12.74 0.74 -19.68
N TYR A 23 -12.15 0.08 -18.67
CA TYR A 23 -12.11 0.60 -17.31
C TYR A 23 -11.19 1.82 -17.22
N HIS A 24 -11.72 2.92 -16.68
CA HIS A 24 -10.99 4.16 -16.42
C HIS A 24 -11.12 4.49 -14.93
N PRO A 25 -10.01 4.49 -14.17
CA PRO A 25 -10.02 4.81 -12.75
C PRO A 25 -10.46 6.26 -12.52
N GLN A 26 -11.20 6.50 -11.44
CA GLN A 26 -11.69 7.83 -11.12
C GLN A 26 -10.64 8.69 -10.42
N PRO A 27 -10.73 10.03 -10.51
CA PRO A 27 -9.85 10.91 -9.74
C PRO A 27 -9.95 10.63 -8.23
N LYS A 28 -8.81 10.41 -7.58
CA LYS A 28 -8.75 10.19 -6.13
C LYS A 28 -9.19 11.45 -5.37
N ARG A 29 -10.09 11.29 -4.41
CA ARG A 29 -10.52 12.39 -3.54
C ARG A 29 -9.40 12.73 -2.57
N ARG A 30 -8.95 13.99 -2.57
CA ARG A 30 -7.95 14.46 -1.60
C ARG A 30 -8.61 14.75 -0.25
N SER A 31 -8.03 14.21 0.81
CA SER A 31 -8.39 14.52 2.20
C SER A 31 -7.12 14.78 3.00
N TYR A 32 -7.22 15.49 4.12
CA TYR A 32 -6.08 15.79 4.99
C TYR A 32 -6.38 15.28 6.39
N ILE A 33 -5.43 14.54 6.96
CA ILE A 33 -5.48 14.12 8.36
C ILE A 33 -4.46 14.92 9.17
N PRO A 34 -4.75 15.24 10.44
CA PRO A 34 -3.81 15.95 11.30
C PRO A 34 -2.44 15.26 11.36
N LYS A 35 -1.36 16.03 11.25
CA LYS A 35 0.02 15.56 11.42
C LYS A 35 0.76 16.58 12.28
N ALA A 36 1.38 16.12 13.36
CA ALA A 36 2.18 16.98 14.23
C ALA A 36 3.27 17.71 13.42
N GLY A 37 3.41 19.01 13.64
CA GLY A 37 4.37 19.85 12.91
C GLY A 37 3.99 20.18 11.46
N SER A 38 2.74 19.94 11.03
CA SER A 38 2.27 20.29 9.68
C SER A 38 0.94 21.04 9.72
N GLU A 39 0.93 22.29 9.24
CA GLU A 39 -0.29 23.11 9.15
C GLU A 39 -1.33 22.50 8.19
N LYS A 40 -0.87 21.93 7.06
CA LYS A 40 -1.76 21.31 6.06
C LYS A 40 -2.14 19.87 6.41
N GLY A 41 -1.44 19.21 7.33
CA GLY A 41 -1.64 17.79 7.64
C GLY A 41 -1.08 16.84 6.57
N ARG A 42 -1.29 15.53 6.76
CA ARG A 42 -0.89 14.49 5.80
C ARG A 42 -1.98 14.35 4.71
N PRO A 43 -1.65 14.53 3.41
CA PRO A 43 -2.60 14.31 2.35
C PRO A 43 -2.87 12.81 2.15
N LEU A 44 -4.14 12.43 2.02
CA LEU A 44 -4.62 11.11 1.62
C LEU A 44 -5.26 11.22 0.23
N GLY A 45 -4.98 10.24 -0.63
CA GLY A 45 -5.71 10.03 -1.88
C GLY A 45 -6.69 8.88 -1.70
N ILE A 46 -7.98 9.19 -1.61
CA ILE A 46 -9.03 8.20 -1.38
C ILE A 46 -9.64 7.81 -2.74
N SER A 47 -9.36 6.58 -3.18
CA SER A 47 -9.97 5.99 -4.38
C SER A 47 -11.48 5.75 -4.18
N CYS A 48 -12.26 5.72 -5.27
CA CYS A 48 -13.67 5.34 -5.18
C CYS A 48 -13.81 3.83 -4.87
N PHE A 49 -15.03 3.36 -4.57
CA PHE A 49 -15.22 1.98 -4.16
C PHE A 49 -14.79 0.97 -5.24
N GLU A 50 -15.20 1.16 -6.49
CA GLU A 50 -14.79 0.31 -7.61
C GLU A 50 -13.26 0.31 -7.79
N ASP A 51 -12.64 1.49 -7.73
CA ASP A 51 -11.19 1.60 -7.87
C ASP A 51 -10.46 0.81 -6.77
N LYS A 52 -10.96 0.84 -5.52
CA LYS A 52 -10.38 0.03 -4.42
C LYS A 52 -10.51 -1.47 -4.69
N LEU A 53 -11.61 -1.92 -5.28
CA LEU A 53 -11.80 -3.32 -5.65
C LEU A 53 -10.78 -3.73 -6.72
N VAL A 54 -10.58 -2.88 -7.74
CA VAL A 54 -9.61 -3.15 -8.81
C VAL A 54 -8.18 -3.12 -8.24
N GLU A 55 -7.83 -2.12 -7.43
CA GLU A 55 -6.53 -2.01 -6.74
C GLU A 55 -6.25 -3.27 -5.90
N LEU A 56 -7.25 -3.77 -5.15
CA LEU A 56 -7.14 -5.01 -4.37
C LEU A 56 -6.97 -6.25 -5.26
N ALA A 57 -7.74 -6.36 -6.35
CA ALA A 57 -7.62 -7.48 -7.28
C ALA A 57 -6.24 -7.54 -7.92
N VAL A 58 -5.71 -6.38 -8.35
CA VAL A 58 -4.34 -6.26 -8.88
C VAL A 58 -3.34 -6.64 -7.81
N LYS A 59 -3.49 -6.14 -6.58
CA LYS A 59 -2.63 -6.50 -5.45
C LYS A 59 -2.60 -8.02 -5.25
N ASN A 60 -3.74 -8.69 -5.21
CA ASN A 60 -3.81 -10.13 -4.96
C ASN A 60 -3.08 -10.98 -6.03
N VAL A 61 -3.02 -10.49 -7.26
CA VAL A 61 -2.29 -11.15 -8.35
C VAL A 61 -0.79 -10.87 -8.27
N LEU A 62 -0.41 -9.62 -7.97
CA LEU A 62 0.99 -9.20 -7.97
C LEU A 62 1.75 -9.54 -6.68
N GLU A 63 1.08 -9.53 -5.53
CA GLU A 63 1.68 -9.80 -4.22
C GLU A 63 2.49 -11.10 -4.20
N PRO A 64 1.96 -12.28 -4.59
CA PRO A 64 2.74 -13.52 -4.56
C PRO A 64 3.94 -13.50 -5.53
N ILE A 65 3.85 -12.76 -6.64
CA ILE A 65 4.97 -12.62 -7.58
C ILE A 65 6.05 -11.75 -6.95
N CYS A 66 5.67 -10.62 -6.35
CA CYS A 66 6.59 -9.70 -5.69
C CYS A 66 7.26 -10.33 -4.45
N GLU A 67 6.56 -11.17 -3.70
CA GLU A 67 7.12 -11.86 -2.53
C GLU A 67 8.35 -12.70 -2.87
N GLU A 68 8.41 -13.32 -4.06
CA GLU A 68 9.57 -14.08 -4.52
C GLU A 68 10.82 -13.21 -4.81
N TYR A 69 10.64 -11.88 -4.96
CA TYR A 69 11.74 -10.95 -5.25
C TYR A 69 12.13 -10.07 -4.06
N PHE A 70 11.35 -10.08 -2.96
CA PHE A 70 11.66 -9.25 -1.82
C PHE A 70 12.81 -9.83 -1.00
N GLU A 71 13.75 -8.98 -0.63
CA GLU A 71 14.82 -9.32 0.30
C GLU A 71 14.28 -9.67 1.69
N ASP A 72 14.98 -10.57 2.40
CA ASP A 72 14.67 -10.94 3.79
C ASP A 72 14.70 -9.75 4.76
N SER A 73 15.46 -8.71 4.43
CA SER A 73 15.51 -7.46 5.20
C SER A 73 14.37 -6.49 4.90
N SER A 74 13.43 -6.85 4.03
CA SER A 74 12.24 -6.05 3.72
C SER A 74 11.05 -6.49 4.59
N TYR A 75 10.52 -5.59 5.41
CA TYR A 75 9.42 -5.91 6.35
C TYR A 75 8.14 -5.12 6.12
N GLY A 76 8.22 -3.99 5.41
CA GLY A 76 7.10 -3.06 5.29
C GLY A 76 6.05 -3.53 4.30
N TYR A 77 4.77 -3.47 4.69
CA TYR A 77 3.61 -3.74 3.82
C TYR A 77 3.53 -5.16 3.22
N ARG A 78 4.26 -6.12 3.79
CA ARG A 78 4.28 -7.52 3.34
C ARG A 78 3.41 -8.42 4.23
N PRO A 79 2.74 -9.44 3.67
CA PRO A 79 2.02 -10.43 4.46
C PRO A 79 2.98 -11.18 5.39
N GLN A 80 2.52 -11.55 6.59
CA GLN A 80 3.30 -12.31 7.59
C GLN A 80 4.58 -11.61 8.12
N HIS A 81 4.86 -10.39 7.66
CA HIS A 81 5.93 -9.55 8.18
C HIS A 81 5.40 -8.44 9.09
N SER A 82 6.22 -7.98 10.04
CA SER A 82 5.86 -6.88 10.93
C SER A 82 7.04 -6.00 11.33
N GLN A 83 6.75 -4.78 11.78
CA GLN A 83 7.74 -3.87 12.36
C GLN A 83 8.48 -4.48 13.55
N HIS A 84 7.84 -5.39 14.30
CA HIS A 84 8.47 -6.03 15.47
C HIS A 84 9.57 -7.02 15.07
N GLN A 85 9.39 -7.76 13.96
CA GLN A 85 10.45 -8.62 13.42
C GLN A 85 11.64 -7.80 12.93
N CYS A 86 11.39 -6.67 12.27
CA CYS A 86 12.45 -5.73 11.86
C CYS A 86 13.26 -5.25 13.07
N LEU A 87 12.58 -4.79 14.13
CA LEU A 87 13.24 -4.34 15.37
C LEU A 87 14.02 -5.46 16.06
N ALA A 88 13.47 -6.67 16.11
CA ALA A 88 14.17 -7.83 16.68
C ALA A 88 15.45 -8.15 15.88
N LYS A 89 15.39 -8.15 14.55
CA LYS A 89 16.56 -8.43 13.71
C LYS A 89 17.62 -7.34 13.80
N LEU A 90 17.20 -6.07 13.86
CA LEU A 90 18.08 -4.94 14.08
C LEU A 90 18.77 -5.04 15.45
N GLY A 91 18.01 -5.32 16.51
CA GLY A 91 18.52 -5.51 17.86
C GLY A 91 19.53 -6.66 17.95
N GLU A 92 19.20 -7.82 17.39
CA GLU A 92 20.11 -8.97 17.28
C GLU A 92 21.41 -8.57 16.58
N THR A 93 21.30 -7.89 15.43
CA THR A 93 22.45 -7.47 14.62
C THR A 93 23.38 -6.53 15.38
N ILE A 94 22.83 -5.53 16.07
CA ILE A 94 23.61 -4.57 16.84
C ILE A 94 24.27 -5.24 18.06
N GLN A 95 23.58 -6.16 18.73
CA GLN A 95 24.11 -6.81 19.94
C GLN A 95 25.16 -7.89 19.65
N GLN A 96 25.00 -8.64 18.56
CA GLN A 96 25.83 -9.82 18.28
C GLN A 96 26.97 -9.54 17.29
N LYS A 97 26.89 -8.46 16.50
CA LYS A 97 27.92 -8.10 15.52
C LYS A 97 28.65 -6.83 15.92
N ARG A 98 29.86 -6.62 15.37
CA ARG A 98 30.62 -5.38 15.56
C ARG A 98 30.03 -4.25 14.72
N VAL A 99 29.00 -3.59 15.24
CA VAL A 99 28.34 -2.43 14.61
C VAL A 99 28.68 -1.18 15.40
N ASN A 100 29.39 -0.23 14.77
CA ASN A 100 29.76 1.05 15.41
C ASN A 100 28.86 2.21 14.97
N HIS A 101 28.17 2.08 13.85
CA HIS A 101 27.37 3.13 13.24
C HIS A 101 26.08 2.56 12.66
N VAL A 102 25.00 3.35 12.77
CA VAL A 102 23.72 3.10 12.10
C VAL A 102 23.46 4.29 11.19
N VAL A 103 23.12 4.02 9.93
CA VAL A 103 22.76 5.04 8.95
C VAL A 103 21.24 5.02 8.79
N GLU A 104 20.59 6.12 9.16
CA GLU A 104 19.16 6.33 8.96
C GLU A 104 18.94 7.08 7.65
N ALA A 105 18.04 6.57 6.81
CA ALA A 105 17.65 7.20 5.56
C ALA A 105 16.14 7.12 5.37
N ASP A 106 15.54 8.21 4.89
CA ASP A 106 14.12 8.32 4.55
C ASP A 106 13.94 8.99 3.18
N ILE A 107 12.92 8.56 2.45
CA ILE A 107 12.60 9.12 1.13
C ILE A 107 11.56 10.21 1.29
N ARG A 108 11.97 11.45 1.04
CA ARG A 108 11.05 12.59 1.05
C ARG A 108 9.95 12.38 0.01
N SER A 109 8.71 12.41 0.47
CA SER A 109 7.53 12.37 -0.41
C SER A 109 7.44 11.12 -1.30
N PHE A 110 7.76 9.93 -0.78
CA PHE A 110 7.78 8.66 -1.53
C PHE A 110 6.63 8.44 -2.55
N PHE A 111 5.39 8.82 -2.22
CA PHE A 111 4.23 8.64 -3.10
C PHE A 111 3.88 9.86 -3.97
N ASN A 112 4.58 10.98 -3.84
CA ASN A 112 4.42 12.15 -4.70
C ASN A 112 5.58 12.22 -5.70
N LYS A 113 5.38 13.00 -6.78
CA LYS A 113 6.48 13.42 -7.65
C LYS A 113 7.34 14.49 -6.98
#